data_AF-A0A0N4YGJ3-F1
#
_entry.id   AF-A0A0N4YGJ3-F1
#
_cell.length_a   1.000
_cell.length_b   1.000
_cell.length_c   1.000
_cell.angle_alpha   90.00
_cell.angle_beta   90.00
_cell.angle_gamma   90.00
#
_symmetry.space_group_name_H-M   'P 1'
#
loop_
_entity.id
_entity.type
_entity.pdbx_description
1 polymer ?
#
loop_
_entity_poly.entity_id
_entity_poly.type
_entity_poly.pdbx_seq_one_letter_code
_entity_poly.pdbx_strand_id
1 'polypeptide(L)'
;MLDAFRSINPLAVNPRLCAPTAEARQITSNLGHLVRPSLVSTVHGLGLRYYSMNCAYKLTTREQKMLSRLNQKTWIDGMLAEKIMADNIVQQMSVVINSQTVR
;
A
#
# COMPACT_ATOMS: atom_id res chain seq x y z
N MET A 1 -1.80 -1.95 3.86
CA MET A 1 -2.79 -0.95 3.40
C MET A 1 -3.26 -0.21 4.64
N LEU A 2 -3.37 1.13 4.58
CA LEU A 2 -3.69 1.95 5.76
C LEU A 2 -4.99 2.68 5.49
N ASP A 3 -5.97 2.45 6.36
CA ASP A 3 -7.32 3.02 6.25
C ASP A 3 -7.54 4.06 7.34
N ALA A 4 -8.13 5.19 6.97
CA ALA A 4 -8.52 6.25 7.90
C ALA A 4 -10.05 6.40 7.92
N PHE A 5 -10.62 6.61 9.11
CA PHE A 5 -12.06 6.78 9.29
C PHE A 5 -12.36 8.03 10.10
N ARG A 6 -13.48 8.70 9.77
CA ARG A 6 -14.03 9.79 10.57
C ARG A 6 -15.44 9.43 11.05
N SER A 7 -15.70 9.65 12.33
CA SER A 7 -17.04 9.54 12.91
C SER A 7 -17.99 10.61 12.37
N ILE A 8 -19.22 10.20 12.10
CA ILE A 8 -20.35 11.07 11.79
C ILE A 8 -21.01 11.47 13.11
N ASN A 9 -21.36 12.75 13.26
CA ASN A 9 -22.11 13.20 14.43
C ASN A 9 -23.59 12.78 14.28
N PRO A 10 -24.10 11.87 15.13
CA PRO A 10 -25.48 11.36 15.02
C PRO A 10 -26.54 12.40 15.37
N LEU A 11 -26.18 13.51 16.03
CA LEU A 11 -27.10 14.60 16.33
C LEU A 11 -27.24 15.59 15.17
N ALA A 12 -26.23 15.64 14.28
CA ALA A 12 -26.24 16.48 13.09
C ALA A 12 -26.94 15.80 11.89
N VAL A 13 -27.12 14.48 11.95
CA VAL A 13 -27.77 13.67 10.92
C VAL A 13 -29.04 13.08 11.51
N ASN A 14 -30.21 13.49 11.02
CA ASN A 14 -31.47 12.93 11.48
C ASN A 14 -31.53 11.44 11.09
N PRO A 15 -31.50 10.48 12.05
CA PRO A 15 -31.37 9.05 11.74
C PRO A 15 -32.60 8.47 11.04
N ARG A 16 -33.72 9.20 10.98
CA ARG A 16 -34.93 8.80 10.24
C ARG A 16 -34.96 9.28 8.79
N LEU A 17 -34.12 10.24 8.45
CA LEU A 17 -33.92 10.66 7.08
C LEU A 17 -32.58 10.07 6.66
N CYS A 18 -32.62 8.96 5.93
CA CYS A 18 -31.51 8.53 5.08
C CYS A 18 -31.30 9.53 3.92
N ALA A 19 -31.30 10.83 4.23
CA ALA A 19 -31.00 11.89 3.31
C ALA A 19 -29.49 12.13 3.39
N PRO A 20 -28.73 11.98 2.28
CA PRO A 20 -27.28 12.20 2.25
C PRO A 20 -26.83 13.65 2.55
N THR A 21 -27.74 14.52 3.00
CA THR A 21 -27.65 15.98 2.81
C THR A 21 -27.58 16.81 4.10
N ALA A 22 -27.77 16.23 5.28
CA ALA A 22 -27.75 17.00 6.53
C ALA A 22 -26.34 17.25 7.08
N GLU A 23 -25.43 16.31 6.87
CA GLU A 23 -24.01 16.54 7.07
C GLU A 23 -23.42 17.12 5.80
N ALA A 24 -22.72 18.26 5.91
CA ALA A 24 -21.89 18.76 4.82
C ALA A 24 -20.80 17.72 4.60
N ARG A 25 -21.09 16.70 3.77
CA ARG A 25 -20.08 15.93 3.07
C ARG A 25 -19.45 16.93 2.14
N GLN A 26 -18.50 17.67 2.70
CA GLN A 26 -17.65 18.58 1.97
C GLN A 26 -17.25 17.80 0.73
N ILE A 27 -17.64 18.33 -0.43
CA ILE A 27 -17.36 17.81 -1.77
C ILE A 27 -15.86 17.78 -1.97
N THR A 28 -15.19 16.90 -1.24
CA THR A 28 -13.82 16.53 -1.45
C THR A 28 -13.85 15.69 -2.71
N SER A 29 -12.97 16.02 -3.65
CA SER A 29 -12.80 15.39 -4.95
C SER A 29 -12.29 13.94 -4.82
N ASN A 30 -12.94 13.13 -4.00
CA ASN A 30 -12.51 11.82 -3.53
C ASN A 30 -13.32 10.68 -4.17
N LEU A 31 -14.29 11.01 -5.03
CA LEU A 31 -15.19 10.03 -5.65
C LEU A 31 -14.43 8.94 -6.43
N GLY A 32 -13.29 9.30 -7.06
CA GLY A 32 -12.42 8.34 -7.76
C GLY A 32 -11.60 7.42 -6.87
N HIS A 33 -11.56 7.67 -5.56
CA HIS A 33 -10.82 6.86 -4.59
C HIS A 33 -11.74 6.10 -3.62
N LEU A 34 -13.06 6.12 -3.84
CA LEU A 34 -14.01 5.40 -3.01
C LEU A 34 -14.06 3.94 -3.44
N VAL A 35 -13.38 3.07 -2.68
CA VAL A 35 -13.43 1.62 -2.91
C VAL A 35 -14.81 1.10 -2.50
N ARG A 36 -15.35 0.14 -3.28
CA ARG A 36 -16.61 -0.53 -2.92
C ARG A 36 -16.44 -1.17 -1.53
N PRO A 37 -17.29 -0.82 -0.55
CA PRO A 37 -17.12 -1.33 0.79
C PRO A 37 -17.47 -2.82 0.87
N SER A 38 -16.77 -3.54 1.75
CA SER A 38 -17.10 -4.91 2.11
C SER A 38 -18.40 -4.94 2.94
N LEU A 39 -19.13 -6.06 2.87
CA LEU A 39 -20.34 -6.28 3.66
C LEU A 39 -20.09 -6.05 5.16
N VAL A 40 -18.95 -6.54 5.65
CA VAL A 40 -18.53 -6.37 7.05
C VAL A 40 -18.44 -4.88 7.39
N SER A 41 -17.79 -4.07 6.56
CA SER A 41 -17.64 -2.64 6.80
C SER A 41 -18.99 -1.90 6.85
N THR A 42 -19.93 -2.29 5.98
CA THR A 42 -21.30 -1.76 5.99
C THR A 42 -22.06 -2.13 7.26
N VAL A 43 -21.99 -3.39 7.69
CA VAL A 43 -22.64 -3.87 8.93
C VAL A 43 -22.12 -3.12 10.16
N HIS A 44 -20.82 -2.80 10.20
CA HIS A 44 -20.24 -2.04 11.29
C HIS A 44 -20.60 -0.54 11.25
N GLY A 45 -21.23 -0.05 10.18
CA GLY A 45 -21.80 1.29 10.09
C GLY A 45 -21.04 2.25 9.18
N LEU A 46 -20.24 1.75 8.22
CA LEU A 46 -19.65 2.59 7.18
C LEU A 46 -20.76 3.23 6.32
N GLY A 47 -20.73 4.54 6.19
CA GLY A 47 -21.74 5.34 5.49
C GLY A 47 -22.84 5.88 6.40
N LEU A 48 -22.99 5.34 7.62
CA LEU A 48 -24.01 5.75 8.61
C LEU A 48 -23.40 6.38 9.86
N ARG A 49 -22.43 5.71 10.49
CA ARG A 49 -21.79 6.12 11.75
C ARG A 49 -20.40 6.70 11.52
N TYR A 50 -19.75 6.32 10.42
CA TYR A 50 -18.45 6.83 10.03
C TYR A 50 -18.26 6.69 8.52
N TYR A 51 -17.33 7.44 7.96
CA TYR A 51 -16.92 7.31 6.56
C TYR A 51 -15.42 7.12 6.43
N SER A 52 -15.00 6.45 5.35
CA SER A 52 -13.59 6.24 5.02
C SER A 52 -13.01 7.49 4.37
N MET A 53 -11.78 7.84 4.74
CA MET A 53 -11.00 8.93 4.17
C MET A 53 -9.78 8.36 3.45
N ASN A 54 -9.43 8.98 2.33
CA ASN A 54 -8.27 8.59 1.55
C ASN A 54 -6.99 9.05 2.24
N CYS A 55 -6.07 8.11 2.47
CA CYS A 55 -4.71 8.42 2.89
C CYS A 55 -3.80 8.44 1.66
N ALA A 56 -3.18 9.60 1.41
CA ALA A 56 -2.12 9.75 0.42
C ALA A 56 -0.80 10.06 1.14
N TYR A 57 0.30 9.55 0.59
CA TYR A 57 1.64 9.84 1.07
C TYR A 57 2.23 10.98 0.24
N LYS A 58 2.83 11.96 0.91
CA LYS A 58 3.64 13.00 0.26
C LYS A 58 5.06 12.85 0.75
N LEU A 59 5.98 12.58 -0.17
CA LEU A 59 7.40 12.48 0.11
C LEU A 59 8.12 13.62 -0.61
N THR A 60 9.07 14.23 0.07
CA THR A 60 10.00 15.16 -0.55
C THR A 60 11.10 14.40 -1.28
N THR A 61 11.74 15.05 -2.26
CA THR A 61 12.85 14.46 -3.03
C THR A 61 14.00 14.00 -2.13
N ARG A 62 14.26 14.72 -1.02
CA ARG A 62 15.32 14.37 -0.06
C ARG A 62 14.96 13.12 0.74
N GLU A 63 13.74 13.01 1.23
CA GLU A 63 13.26 11.83 1.95
C GLU A 63 13.27 10.60 1.04
N GLN A 64 12.80 10.73 -0.21
CA GLN A 64 12.85 9.63 -1.17
C GLN A 64 14.29 9.17 -1.44
N LYS A 65 15.24 10.10 -1.60
CA LYS A 65 16.65 9.77 -1.79
C LYS A 65 17.24 9.10 -0.55
N MET A 66 16.93 9.59 0.64
CA MET A 66 17.39 9.01 1.90
C MET A 66 16.85 7.59 2.10
N LEU A 67 15.53 7.39 1.93
CA LEU A 67 14.91 6.06 2.01
C LEU A 67 15.48 5.09 0.97
N SER A 68 15.74 5.58 -0.25
CA SER A 68 16.37 4.76 -1.29
C SER A 68 17.78 4.31 -0.89
N ARG A 69 18.55 5.11 -0.15
CA ARG A 69 19.91 4.76 0.28
C ARG A 69 19.93 3.72 1.40
N LEU A 70 18.92 3.67 2.28
CA LEU A 70 18.89 2.72 3.40
C LEU A 70 18.93 1.26 2.96
N ASN A 71 18.33 0.92 1.81
CA ASN A 71 18.25 -0.45 1.31
C ASN A 71 19.20 -0.73 0.14
N GLN A 72 20.18 0.15 -0.11
CA GLN A 72 21.13 -0.06 -1.20
C GLN A 72 22.30 -0.91 -0.73
N LYS A 73 22.61 -1.95 -1.52
CA LYS A 73 23.83 -2.73 -1.36
C LYS A 73 25.03 -1.79 -1.51
N THR A 74 25.97 -1.94 -0.61
CA THR A 74 27.24 -1.25 -0.71
C THR A 74 28.11 -1.96 -1.76
N TRP A 75 29.09 -1.26 -2.33
CA TRP A 75 30.04 -1.85 -3.26
C TRP A 75 30.84 -3.01 -2.60
N ILE A 76 31.03 -2.94 -1.28
CA ILE A 76 31.70 -3.97 -0.48
C ILE A 76 30.92 -5.30 -0.51
N ASP A 77 29.58 -5.26 -0.58
CA ASP A 77 28.74 -6.46 -0.69
C ASP A 77 28.97 -7.25 -1.99
N GLY A 78 29.66 -6.66 -2.97
CA GLY A 78 30.10 -7.31 -4.20
C GLY A 78 31.55 -7.79 -4.16
N MET A 79 32.34 -7.40 -3.14
CA MET A 79 33.74 -7.80 -2.97
C MET A 79 33.93 -8.95 -1.97
N LEU A 80 32.86 -9.36 -1.28
CA LEU A 80 32.86 -10.55 -0.43
C LEU A 80 33.09 -11.80 -1.28
N ALA A 81 34.29 -12.36 -1.18
CA ALA A 81 34.75 -13.52 -1.95
C ALA A 81 33.85 -14.75 -1.78
N GLU A 82 33.28 -14.94 -0.59
CA GLU A 82 32.36 -16.05 -0.28
C GLU A 82 31.09 -15.99 -1.14
N LYS A 83 30.57 -14.78 -1.37
CA LYS A 83 29.41 -14.56 -2.22
C LYS A 83 29.74 -14.72 -3.71
N ILE A 84 30.91 -14.24 -4.13
CA ILE A 84 31.40 -14.43 -5.51
C ILE A 84 31.60 -15.93 -5.82
N MET A 85 32.08 -16.72 -4.86
CA MET A 85 32.22 -18.16 -5.01
C MET A 85 30.86 -18.86 -5.08
N ALA A 86 29.92 -18.53 -4.18
CA ALA A 86 28.58 -19.10 -4.19
C ALA A 86 27.83 -18.79 -5.50
N ASP A 87 27.89 -17.54 -5.98
CA ASP A 87 27.24 -17.13 -7.23
C ASP A 87 27.86 -17.83 -8.45
N ASN A 88 29.19 -18.01 -8.47
CA ASN A 88 29.87 -18.78 -9.52
C ASN A 88 29.46 -20.25 -9.53
N ILE A 89 29.33 -20.89 -8.36
CA ILE A 89 28.90 -22.30 -8.27
C ILE A 89 27.48 -22.45 -8.81
N VAL A 90 26.55 -21.57 -8.42
CA VAL A 90 25.16 -21.61 -8.91
C VAL A 90 25.10 -21.39 -10.43
N GLN A 91 25.87 -20.43 -10.95
CA GLN A 91 25.99 -20.20 -12.40
C GLN A 91 26.49 -21.45 -13.13
N GLN A 92 27.57 -22.07 -12.65
CA GLN A 92 28.12 -23.30 -13.24
C GLN A 92 27.12 -24.46 -13.20
N MET A 93 26.44 -24.67 -12.07
CA MET A 93 25.41 -25.70 -11.95
C MET A 93 24.23 -25.46 -12.91
N SER A 94 23.80 -24.21 -13.09
CA SER A 94 22.72 -23.89 -14.04
C SER A 94 23.09 -24.14 -15.50
N VAL A 95 24.34 -23.89 -15.89
CA VAL A 95 24.85 -24.19 -17.24
C VAL A 95 24.87 -25.71 -17.47
N VAL A 96 25.33 -26.47 -16.49
CA VAL A 96 25.35 -27.95 -16.56
C VAL A 96 23.95 -28.51 -16.70
N ILE A 97 22.99 -28.04 -15.90
CA ILE A 97 21.59 -28.47 -15.98
C ILE A 97 21.00 -28.17 -17.37
N ASN A 98 21.14 -26.94 -17.86
CA ASN A 98 20.60 -26.53 -19.16
C ASN A 98 21.24 -27.29 -20.34
N SER A 99 22.50 -27.71 -20.22
CA SER A 99 23.16 -28.54 -21.24
C SER A 99 22.62 -29.96 -21.31
N GLN A 100 22.02 -30.47 -20.22
CA GLN A 100 21.43 -31.80 -20.14
C GLN A 100 19.97 -31.83 -20.59
N THR A 101 19.23 -30.71 -20.48
CA THR A 101 17.82 -30.60 -20.89
C THR A 101 17.61 -30.36 -22.39
N VAL A 102 18.66 -30.09 -23.17
CA VAL A 102 18.60 -29.85 -24.63
C VAL A 102 18.86 -31.14 -25.45
N ARG A 103 18.76 -32.32 -24.82
CA ARG A 103 18.69 -33.62 -25.51
C ARG A 103 17.28 -34.17 -25.43
#